data_AF-A0A2D6U5H2-F1
#
_entry.id   AF-A0A2D6U5H2-F1
#
_cell.length_a   1.000
_cell.length_b   1.000
_cell.length_c   1.000
_cell.angle_alpha   90.00
_cell.angle_beta   90.00
_cell.angle_gamma   90.00
#
_symmetry.space_group_name_H-M   'P 1'
#
loop_
_entity.id
_entity.type
_entity.pdbx_description
1 polymer ?
#
loop_
_entity_poly.entity_id
_entity_poly.type
_entity_poly.pdbx_seq_one_letter_code
_entity_poly.pdbx_strand_id
1 'polypeptide(L)'
;MIKTAFAAAAAAVAFAAPGAALAGPYVNVEANSGFTGSDYTGTTTDAHVGYAGSAGAVSYGAQIGPSFVVTDGGESDTVLSGKVYGSVAATEALDIYGELSFAGGVDDADNGYGTKVGVTWSF
;
A
#
# COMPACT_ATOMS: atom_id res chain seq x y z
N MET A 1 -11.98 -1.93 27.58
CA MET A 1 -10.69 -2.21 26.93
C MET A 1 -10.84 -1.81 25.48
N ILE A 2 -10.30 -0.64 25.10
CA ILE A 2 -10.26 -0.23 23.70
C ILE A 2 -9.11 -1.03 23.09
N LYS A 3 -9.46 -2.15 22.45
CA LYS A 3 -8.50 -3.08 21.84
C LYS A 3 -8.36 -2.83 20.34
N THR A 4 -8.91 -1.71 19.88
CA THR A 4 -8.82 -1.22 18.51
C THR A 4 -7.60 -0.33 18.41
N ALA A 5 -6.42 -0.93 18.30
CA ALA A 5 -5.26 -0.20 17.81
C ALA A 5 -5.46 0.05 16.31
N PHE A 6 -5.38 1.32 15.93
CA PHE A 6 -5.48 1.78 14.56
C PHE A 6 -4.28 1.30 13.75
N ALA A 7 -4.44 0.26 12.94
CA ALA A 7 -3.49 -0.08 11.87
C ALA A 7 -4.02 0.37 10.50
N ALA A 8 -4.58 1.58 10.45
CA ALA A 8 -4.94 2.24 9.20
C ALA A 8 -4.28 3.63 9.14
N ALA A 9 -2.98 3.71 9.42
CA ALA A 9 -2.16 4.75 8.81
C ALA A 9 -1.93 4.35 7.35
N ALA A 10 -3.00 4.40 6.55
CA ALA A 10 -2.91 4.34 5.11
C ALA A 10 -2.25 5.63 4.64
N ALA A 11 -0.92 5.70 4.75
CA ALA A 11 -0.16 6.73 4.08
C ALA A 11 -0.38 6.50 2.58
N ALA A 12 -1.19 7.38 2.00
CA ALA A 12 -1.39 7.50 0.58
C ALA A 12 -0.09 8.03 -0.03
N VAL A 13 0.92 7.17 -0.20
CA VAL A 13 1.98 7.44 -1.15
C VAL A 13 1.62 6.70 -2.43
N ALA A 14 0.79 7.38 -3.21
CA ALA A 14 0.65 7.11 -4.63
C ALA A 14 2.01 7.42 -5.30
N PHE A 15 2.96 6.49 -5.25
CA PHE A 15 3.71 6.29 -6.47
C PHE A 15 2.73 5.59 -7.41
N ALA A 16 2.13 6.42 -8.29
CA ALA A 16 1.42 5.98 -9.48
C ALA A 16 1.98 4.62 -9.88
N ALA A 17 1.13 3.58 -9.80
CA ALA A 17 1.45 2.17 -9.98
C ALA A 17 2.90 1.97 -10.46
N PRO A 18 3.82 1.44 -9.63
CA PRO A 18 5.23 1.26 -10.02
C PRO A 18 5.41 0.57 -11.39
N GLY A 19 4.35 -0.11 -11.87
CA GLY A 19 4.27 -0.85 -13.11
C GLY A 19 3.82 -0.12 -14.38
N ALA A 20 3.48 1.18 -14.38
CA ALA A 20 3.17 1.84 -15.67
C ALA A 20 4.39 1.86 -16.62
N ALA A 21 5.62 1.81 -16.06
CA ALA A 21 6.87 1.79 -16.83
C ALA A 21 7.65 0.47 -16.75
N LEU A 22 7.29 -0.46 -15.86
CA LEU A 22 8.02 -1.71 -15.63
C LEU A 22 7.07 -2.91 -15.67
N ALA A 23 6.97 -3.56 -16.84
CA ALA A 23 6.40 -4.90 -16.93
C ALA A 23 7.45 -5.92 -16.45
N GLY A 24 7.10 -6.75 -15.48
CA GLY A 24 7.98 -7.79 -14.95
C GLY A 24 8.08 -7.83 -13.41
N PRO A 25 9.00 -8.68 -12.89
CA PRO A 25 9.25 -8.78 -11.47
C PRO A 25 9.95 -7.53 -10.94
N TYR A 26 9.64 -7.15 -9.71
CA TYR A 26 10.27 -6.02 -9.03
C TYR A 26 10.39 -6.25 -7.52
N VAL A 27 11.19 -5.40 -6.88
CA VAL A 27 11.23 -5.24 -5.43
C VAL A 27 10.71 -3.85 -5.08
N ASN A 28 9.94 -3.75 -4.01
CA ASN A 28 9.43 -2.49 -3.50
C ASN A 28 9.82 -2.35 -2.02
N VAL A 29 10.47 -1.23 -1.69
CA VAL A 29 10.75 -0.85 -0.30
C VAL A 29 10.11 0.51 -0.06
N GLU A 30 9.09 0.54 0.80
CA GLU A 30 8.20 1.69 0.95
C GLU A 30 8.05 2.02 2.44
N ALA A 31 8.36 3.25 2.85
CA ALA A 31 8.17 3.71 4.22
C ALA A 31 6.94 4.62 4.29
N ASN A 32 5.95 4.21 5.10
CA ASN A 32 4.65 4.81 5.27
C ASN A 32 4.53 5.38 6.70
N SER A 33 4.88 6.66 6.86
CA SER A 33 4.77 7.37 8.14
C SER A 33 3.40 8.03 8.31
N GLY A 34 2.77 7.82 9.46
CA GLY A 34 1.49 8.41 9.83
C GLY A 34 1.63 9.60 10.78
N PHE A 35 0.80 10.62 10.57
CA PHE A 35 0.70 11.79 11.45
C PHE A 35 -0.78 12.18 11.63
N THR A 36 -1.18 12.53 12.85
CA THR A 36 -2.45 13.19 13.15
C THR A 36 -2.17 14.64 13.52
N GLY A 37 -2.37 15.56 12.59
CA GLY A 37 -1.87 16.93 12.74
C GLY A 37 -0.34 16.95 12.75
N SER A 38 0.27 17.45 13.83
CA SER A 38 1.72 17.40 14.05
C SER A 38 2.20 16.11 14.73
N ASP A 39 1.27 15.30 15.25
CA ASP A 39 1.60 14.18 16.13
C ASP A 39 1.93 12.95 15.30
N TYR A 40 3.16 12.47 15.41
CA TYR A 40 3.61 11.25 14.75
C TYR A 40 2.91 10.03 15.37
N THR A 41 2.41 9.12 14.54
CA THR A 41 1.70 7.92 15.02
C THR A 41 2.51 6.63 14.84
N GLY A 42 3.50 6.65 13.96
CA GLY A 42 4.30 5.47 13.62
C GLY A 42 4.69 5.43 12.15
N THR A 43 5.53 4.46 11.80
CA THR A 43 5.97 4.17 10.43
C THR A 43 5.85 2.69 10.16
N THR A 44 5.25 2.35 9.03
CA THR A 44 5.30 0.99 8.49
C THR A 44 6.27 0.97 7.32
N THR A 45 7.28 0.11 7.36
CA THR A 45 8.20 -0.11 6.24
C THR A 45 7.88 -1.43 5.55
N ASP A 46 7.41 -1.38 4.32
CA ASP A 46 7.12 -2.54 3.49
C ASP A 46 8.39 -2.95 2.73
N ALA A 47 8.71 -4.25 2.71
CA ALA A 47 9.80 -4.80 1.89
C ALA A 47 9.26 -5.97 1.06
N HIS A 48 8.69 -5.66 -0.10
CA HIS A 48 7.92 -6.62 -0.90
C HIS A 48 8.63 -7.02 -2.18
N VAL A 49 8.31 -8.23 -2.65
CA VAL A 49 8.53 -8.63 -4.03
C VAL A 49 7.19 -8.57 -4.77
N GLY A 50 7.24 -8.22 -6.05
CA GLY A 50 6.03 -8.09 -6.84
C GLY A 50 6.22 -8.38 -8.31
N TYR A 51 5.10 -8.39 -9.02
CA TYR A 51 5.05 -8.47 -10.46
C TYR A 51 4.03 -7.46 -10.96
N ALA A 52 4.37 -6.71 -12.01
CA ALA A 52 3.47 -5.78 -12.66
C ALA A 52 3.45 -5.99 -14.18
N GLY A 53 2.38 -5.56 -14.81
CA GLY A 53 2.21 -5.61 -16.25
C GLY A 53 1.16 -4.64 -16.76
N SER A 54 1.06 -4.56 -18.07
CA SER A 54 0.05 -3.77 -18.77
C SER A 54 -0.44 -4.48 -20.02
N ALA A 55 -1.69 -4.21 -20.40
CA ALA A 55 -2.34 -4.72 -21.60
C ALA A 55 -3.28 -3.64 -22.15
N GLY A 56 -2.85 -2.96 -23.21
CA GLY A 56 -3.59 -1.83 -23.77
C GLY A 56 -3.74 -0.70 -22.74
N ALA A 57 -4.99 -0.29 -22.47
CA ALA A 57 -5.30 0.76 -21.51
C ALA A 57 -5.30 0.29 -20.04
N VAL A 58 -5.06 -1.01 -19.78
CA VAL A 58 -5.14 -1.59 -18.43
C VAL A 58 -3.74 -1.84 -17.88
N SER A 59 -3.49 -1.43 -16.64
CA SER A 59 -2.31 -1.79 -15.85
C SER A 59 -2.71 -2.65 -14.65
N TYR A 60 -1.84 -3.56 -14.22
CA TYR A 60 -2.08 -4.40 -13.05
C TYR A 60 -0.78 -4.76 -12.35
N GLY A 61 -0.88 -5.10 -11.07
CA GLY A 61 0.24 -5.62 -10.31
C GLY A 61 -0.17 -6.24 -8.99
N ALA A 62 0.74 -7.01 -8.43
CA ALA A 62 0.62 -7.61 -7.12
C ALA A 62 1.98 -7.59 -6.42
N GLN A 63 1.98 -7.34 -5.11
CA GLN A 63 3.17 -7.45 -4.27
C GLN A 63 2.84 -8.07 -2.92
N ILE A 64 3.81 -8.78 -2.35
CA ILE A 64 3.71 -9.43 -1.04
C ILE A 64 5.08 -9.42 -0.36
N GLY A 65 5.10 -9.28 0.95
CA GLY A 65 6.33 -9.37 1.73
C GLY A 65 6.12 -9.00 3.19
N PRO A 66 7.22 -8.98 3.97
CA PRO A 66 7.18 -8.45 5.32
C PRO A 66 6.94 -6.93 5.32
N SER A 67 6.18 -6.50 6.33
CA SER A 67 6.07 -5.11 6.77
C SER A 67 6.59 -4.99 8.19
N PHE A 68 7.46 -4.01 8.40
CA PHE A 68 8.01 -3.65 9.71
C PHE A 68 7.20 -2.48 10.28
N VAL A 69 6.39 -2.74 11.29
CA VAL A 69 5.48 -1.77 11.89
C VAL A 69 6.13 -1.21 13.15
N VAL A 70 6.40 0.09 13.17
CA VAL A 70 6.95 0.78 14.34
C VAL A 70 5.96 1.84 14.78
N THR A 71 5.30 1.61 15.91
CA THR A 71 4.37 2.59 16.50
C THR A 71 5.12 3.65 17.30
N ASP A 72 4.56 4.86 17.41
CA ASP A 72 5.22 5.91 18.19
C ASP A 72 5.33 5.53 19.68
N GLY A 73 6.57 5.48 20.18
CA GLY A 73 6.89 5.03 21.54
C GLY A 73 6.67 3.53 21.82
N GLY A 74 6.37 2.72 20.80
CA GLY A 74 6.12 1.28 20.93
C GLY A 74 7.25 0.39 20.40
N GLU A 75 7.02 -0.92 20.46
CA GLU A 75 7.92 -1.93 19.90
C GLU A 75 7.77 -2.01 18.37
N SER A 76 8.74 -2.68 17.74
CA SER A 76 8.71 -2.96 16.30
C SER A 76 8.18 -4.36 16.06
N ASP A 77 7.14 -4.45 15.23
CA ASP A 77 6.52 -5.70 14.83
C ASP A 77 6.84 -6.03 13.38
N THR A 78 6.85 -7.32 13.05
CA THR A 78 6.95 -7.79 11.67
C THR A 78 5.71 -8.60 11.31
N VAL A 79 4.99 -8.14 10.30
CA VAL A 79 3.77 -8.80 9.80
C VAL A 79 3.91 -9.12 8.33
N LEU A 80 3.20 -10.16 7.86
CA LEU A 80 3.06 -10.39 6.43
C LEU A 80 2.02 -9.43 5.86
N SER A 81 2.34 -8.74 4.78
CA SER A 81 1.37 -7.88 4.09
C SER A 81 1.49 -7.98 2.57
N GLY A 82 0.50 -7.45 1.87
CA GLY A 82 0.49 -7.45 0.42
C GLY A 82 -0.63 -6.60 -0.15
N LYS A 83 -0.50 -6.30 -1.45
CA LYS A 83 -1.50 -5.56 -2.22
C LYS A 83 -1.59 -6.08 -3.64
N VAL A 84 -2.80 -6.10 -4.17
CA VAL A 84 -3.08 -6.18 -5.61
C VAL A 84 -3.64 -4.83 -6.04
N TYR A 85 -3.21 -4.35 -7.19
CA TYR A 85 -3.62 -3.05 -7.69
C TYR A 85 -3.72 -3.07 -9.22
N GLY A 86 -4.44 -2.11 -9.76
CA GLY A 86 -4.53 -1.91 -11.20
C GLY A 86 -5.15 -0.58 -11.55
N SER A 87 -5.02 -0.21 -12.81
CA SER A 87 -5.59 1.01 -13.35
C SER A 87 -6.10 0.84 -14.77
N VAL A 88 -6.97 1.76 -15.19
CA VAL A 88 -7.48 1.88 -16.54
C VAL A 88 -7.32 3.33 -17.00
N ALA A 89 -6.58 3.54 -18.09
CA ALA A 89 -6.53 4.81 -18.81
C ALA A 89 -7.90 5.06 -19.47
N ALA A 90 -8.79 5.75 -18.75
CA ALA A 90 -10.14 6.05 -19.19
C ALA A 90 -10.15 7.05 -20.36
N THR A 91 -9.19 7.98 -20.38
CA THR A 91 -8.90 8.89 -21.50
C THR A 91 -7.39 9.14 -21.59
N GLU A 92 -6.93 9.91 -22.57
CA GLU A 92 -5.53 10.37 -22.65
C GLU A 92 -5.10 11.21 -21.43
N ALA A 93 -6.06 11.82 -20.72
CA ALA A 93 -5.80 12.69 -19.57
C ALA A 93 -6.28 12.11 -18.23
N LEU A 94 -7.01 11.00 -18.23
CA LEU A 94 -7.64 10.43 -17.03
C LEU A 94 -7.32 8.94 -16.89
N ASP A 95 -6.76 8.58 -15.73
CA ASP A 95 -6.58 7.20 -15.28
C ASP A 95 -7.42 6.94 -14.03
N ILE A 96 -8.10 5.79 -13.98
CA ILE A 96 -8.88 5.33 -12.81
C ILE A 96 -8.15 4.12 -12.23
N TYR A 97 -7.84 4.15 -10.94
CA TYR A 97 -7.10 3.08 -10.29
C TYR A 97 -7.79 2.54 -9.04
N GLY A 98 -7.47 1.30 -8.70
CA GLY A 98 -7.94 0.62 -7.51
C GLY A 98 -6.88 -0.30 -6.91
N GLU A 99 -7.02 -0.58 -5.62
CA GLU A 99 -6.13 -1.44 -4.85
C GLU A 99 -6.92 -2.18 -3.77
N LEU A 100 -6.55 -3.44 -3.55
CA LEU A 100 -6.95 -4.25 -2.40
C LEU A 100 -5.68 -4.66 -1.65
N SER A 101 -5.66 -4.47 -0.33
CA SER A 101 -4.52 -4.80 0.51
C SER A 101 -4.92 -5.63 1.71
N PHE A 102 -3.95 -6.36 2.27
CA PHE A 102 -4.07 -7.04 3.55
C PHE A 102 -2.78 -6.89 4.35
N ALA A 103 -2.89 -6.99 5.67
CA ALA A 103 -1.77 -7.11 6.59
C ALA A 103 -2.14 -8.08 7.73
N GLY A 104 -1.18 -8.90 8.15
CA GLY A 104 -1.33 -9.75 9.32
C GLY A 104 -1.54 -8.92 10.59
N GLY A 105 -2.33 -9.43 11.52
CA GLY A 105 -2.46 -8.82 12.84
C GLY A 105 -1.18 -8.95 13.68
N VAL A 106 -0.91 -7.95 14.50
CA VAL A 106 0.16 -7.95 15.52
C VAL A 106 -0.39 -8.53 16.83
N ASP A 107 0.39 -9.33 17.56
CA ASP A 107 0.04 -9.83 18.91
C ASP A 107 -1.35 -10.46 19.03
N ASP A 108 -1.63 -11.48 18.20
CA ASP A 108 -2.92 -12.18 18.11
C ASP A 108 -4.11 -11.29 17.69
N ALA A 109 -3.86 -10.09 17.16
CA ALA A 109 -4.90 -9.27 16.56
C ALA A 109 -5.44 -9.88 15.25
N ASP A 110 -6.62 -9.41 14.87
CA ASP A 110 -7.21 -9.75 13.58
C ASP A 110 -6.41 -9.15 12.42
N ASN A 111 -6.48 -9.81 11.26
CA ASN A 111 -5.88 -9.30 10.03
C ASN A 111 -6.56 -8.00 9.57
N GLY A 112 -5.75 -7.06 9.09
CA GLY A 112 -6.22 -5.85 8.42
C GLY A 112 -6.50 -6.11 6.94
N TYR A 113 -7.57 -5.48 6.43
CA TYR A 113 -7.91 -5.46 5.01
C TYR A 113 -8.21 -4.02 4.57
N GLY A 114 -7.69 -3.63 3.42
CA GLY A 114 -7.83 -2.29 2.88
C GLY A 114 -8.33 -2.28 1.45
N THR A 115 -9.11 -1.26 1.10
CA THR A 115 -9.53 -1.00 -0.28
C THR A 115 -9.27 0.46 -0.60
N LYS A 116 -8.76 0.74 -1.80
CA LYS A 116 -8.54 2.09 -2.30
C LYS A 116 -9.05 2.19 -3.73
N VAL A 117 -9.65 3.33 -4.05
CA VAL A 117 -10.02 3.71 -5.41
C VAL A 117 -9.68 5.18 -5.60
N GLY A 118 -9.21 5.55 -6.78
CA GLY A 118 -8.85 6.92 -7.08
C GLY A 118 -8.76 7.19 -8.56
N VAL A 119 -8.46 8.44 -8.88
CA VAL A 119 -8.25 8.91 -10.24
C VAL A 119 -6.98 9.76 -10.31
N THR A 120 -6.29 9.67 -11.44
CA THR A 120 -5.16 10.54 -11.78
C THR A 120 -5.55 11.35 -13.00
N TRP A 121 -5.45 12.68 -12.92
CA TRP A 121 -5.72 13.59 -14.03
C TRP A 121 -4.44 14.34 -14.44
N SER A 122 -4.11 14.32 -15.73
CA SER A 122 -2.94 14.97 -16.32
C SER A 122 -3.37 16.19 -17.15
N PHE A 123 -2.68 17.32 -16.97
CA PHE A 123 -2.92 18.59 -17.68
C PHE A 123 -1.77 18.96 -18.62
#